data_AF-A0A6G6Z962-F1
#
_entry.id   AF-A0A6G6Z962-F1
#
_cell.length_a   1.000
_cell.length_b   1.000
_cell.length_c   1.000
_cell.angle_alpha   90.00
_cell.angle_beta   90.00
_cell.angle_gamma   90.00
#
_symmetry.space_group_name_H-M   'P 1'
#
loop_
_entity.id
_entity.type
_entity.pdbx_description
1 polymer ?
#
loop_
_entity_poly.entity_id
_entity_poly.type
_entity_poly.pdbx_seq_one_letter_code
_entity_poly.pdbx_strand_id
1 'polypeptide(L)'
;MNWVKVLLVLSVLFFGCADIATTNKILELGFREANPFMQAVQTWFGVWWLIPKLGATLVVMALLWHSKNVYNIALVAAFLSTPVINNLLLIAGAN
;
A
#
# COMPACT_ATOMS: atom_id res chain seq x y z
N MET A 1 23.28 -12.18 -2.97
CA MET A 1 22.05 -11.37 -2.92
C MET A 1 20.96 -12.14 -3.64
N ASN A 2 19.85 -12.48 -2.98
CA ASN A 2 18.80 -13.31 -3.60
C ASN A 2 17.92 -12.41 -4.49
N TRP A 3 18.00 -12.58 -5.81
CA TRP A 3 17.24 -11.78 -6.78
C TRP A 3 15.72 -11.83 -6.56
N VAL A 4 15.20 -12.97 -6.09
CA VAL A 4 13.77 -13.13 -5.74
C VAL A 4 13.37 -12.17 -4.62
N LYS A 5 14.24 -12.02 -3.62
CA LYS A 5 13.99 -11.10 -2.51
C LYS A 5 13.97 -9.64 -2.98
N VAL A 6 14.88 -9.28 -3.88
CA VAL A 6 14.92 -7.93 -4.47
C VAL A 6 13.61 -7.65 -5.22
N LEU A 7 13.16 -8.59 -6.07
CA LEU A 7 11.89 -8.45 -6.79
C LEU A 7 10.69 -8.30 -5.87
N LEU A 8 10.61 -9.08 -4.78
CA LEU A 8 9.53 -8.99 -3.81
C LEU A 8 9.54 -7.67 -3.00
N VAL A 9 10.72 -7.14 -2.69
CA VAL A 9 10.81 -5.83 -2.01
C VAL A 9 10.43 -4.70 -2.97
N LEU A 10 10.81 -4.81 -4.25
CA LEU A 10 10.39 -3.86 -5.29
C LEU A 10 8.88 -3.93 -5.56
N SER A 11 8.25 -5.11 -5.51
CA SER A 11 6.80 -5.22 -5.66
C SER A 11 6.06 -4.58 -4.49
N VAL A 12 6.58 -4.66 -3.27
CA VAL A 12 6.04 -3.92 -2.11
C VAL A 12 6.09 -2.41 -2.32
N LEU A 13 7.19 -1.88 -2.87
CA LEU A 13 7.26 -0.46 -3.24
C LEU A 13 6.21 -0.10 -4.29
N PHE A 14 6.08 -0.93 -5.33
CA PHE A 14 5.08 -0.75 -6.39
C PHE A 14 3.65 -0.74 -5.82
N PHE A 15 3.30 -1.69 -4.96
CA PHE A 15 2.00 -1.73 -4.31
C PHE A 15 1.76 -0.52 -3.40
N GLY A 16 2.78 -0.06 -2.66
CA GLY A 16 2.65 1.17 -1.85
C GLY A 16 2.34 2.41 -2.70
N CYS A 17 3.04 2.58 -3.84
CA CYS A 17 2.77 3.66 -4.78
C CYS A 17 1.38 3.53 -5.43
N ALA A 18 1.01 2.32 -5.85
CA ALA A 18 -0.30 2.04 -6.46
C ALA A 18 -1.45 2.28 -5.48
N ASP A 19 -1.26 1.90 -4.21
CA ASP A 19 -2.25 2.13 -3.16
C ASP A 19 -2.49 3.63 -2.94
N ILE A 20 -1.42 4.42 -2.87
CA ILE A 20 -1.52 5.90 -2.78
C ILE A 20 -2.29 6.49 -3.97
N ALA A 21 -1.91 6.11 -5.19
CA ALA A 21 -2.54 6.63 -6.41
C ALA A 21 -4.02 6.27 -6.49
N THR A 22 -4.35 5.01 -6.21
CA THR A 22 -5.74 4.52 -6.24
C THR A 22 -6.57 5.11 -5.10
N THR A 23 -5.98 5.32 -3.92
CA THR A 23 -6.64 5.98 -2.79
C THR A 23 -6.99 7.43 -3.11
N ASN A 24 -6.05 8.21 -3.68
CA ASN A 24 -6.34 9.58 -4.09
C ASN A 24 -7.48 9.63 -5.12
N LYS A 25 -7.49 8.69 -6.06
CA LYS A 25 -8.55 8.61 -7.07
C LYS A 25 -9.92 8.26 -6.49
N ILE A 26 -10.02 7.31 -5.56
CA ILE A 26 -11.32 7.02 -4.90
C ILE A 26 -11.81 8.22 -4.07
N LEU A 27 -10.89 8.97 -3.44
CA LEU A 27 -11.23 10.17 -2.68
C LEU A 27 -11.73 11.29 -3.60
N GLU A 28 -11.12 11.49 -4.77
CA GLU A 28 -11.60 12.43 -5.81
C GLU A 28 -12.99 12.06 -6.31
N LEU A 29 -13.29 10.76 -6.42
CA LEU A 29 -14.61 10.25 -6.80
C LEU A 29 -15.66 10.34 -5.67
N GLY A 30 -15.29 10.85 -4.49
CA GLY A 30 -16.19 11.00 -3.34
C GLY A 30 -16.40 9.71 -2.53
N PHE A 31 -15.72 8.62 -2.87
CA PHE A 31 -15.70 7.41 -2.07
C PHE A 31 -14.81 7.60 -0.83
N ARG A 32 -15.10 6.83 0.22
CA ARG A 32 -14.31 6.80 1.45
C ARG A 32 -13.52 5.50 1.53
N GLU A 33 -12.36 5.57 2.16
CA GLU A 33 -11.63 4.36 2.53
C GLU A 33 -12.50 3.47 3.44
N ALA A 34 -12.58 2.18 3.11
CA ALA A 34 -13.32 1.20 3.91
C ALA A 34 -12.64 0.90 5.26
N ASN A 35 -11.35 1.24 5.40
CA ASN A 35 -10.57 1.00 6.60
C ASN A 35 -10.71 2.19 7.59
N PRO A 36 -11.38 2.02 8.75
CA PRO A 36 -11.61 3.10 9.70
C PRO A 36 -10.32 3.66 10.31
N PHE A 37 -9.27 2.82 10.45
CA PHE A 37 -7.96 3.30 10.91
C PHE A 37 -7.35 4.24 9.88
N MET A 38 -7.43 3.87 8.60
CA MET A 38 -6.84 4.65 7.53
C MET A 38 -7.61 5.96 7.31
N GLN A 39 -8.93 5.94 7.50
CA GLN A 39 -9.76 7.14 7.56
C GLN A 39 -9.36 8.08 8.69
N ALA A 40 -9.08 7.55 9.90
CA ALA A 40 -8.60 8.35 11.02
C ALA A 40 -7.25 9.02 10.72
N VAL A 41 -6.30 8.26 10.15
CA VAL A 41 -5.00 8.78 9.73
C VAL A 41 -5.16 9.83 8.63
N GLN A 42 -5.99 9.60 7.62
CA GLN A 42 -6.28 10.61 6.58
C GLN A 42 -6.91 11.88 7.17
N THR A 43 -7.81 11.76 8.14
CA THR A 43 -8.44 12.91 8.81
C THR A 43 -7.41 13.72 9.61
N TRP A 44 -6.45 13.04 10.25
CA TRP A 44 -5.41 13.71 11.05
C TRP A 44 -4.31 14.35 10.19
N PHE A 45 -3.87 13.68 9.13
CA PHE A 45 -2.77 14.16 8.29
C PHE A 45 -3.23 14.99 7.09
N GLY A 46 -4.51 14.95 6.72
CA GLY A 46 -5.09 15.73 5.63
C GLY A 46 -4.32 15.54 4.31
N VAL A 47 -3.90 16.65 3.71
CA VAL A 47 -3.11 16.66 2.45
C VAL A 47 -1.76 15.94 2.60
N TRP A 48 -1.22 15.90 3.82
CA TRP A 48 0.07 15.26 4.11
C TRP A 48 -0.04 13.74 4.31
N TRP A 49 -1.21 13.12 4.13
CA TRP A 49 -1.43 11.69 4.34
C TRP A 49 -0.53 10.77 3.49
N LEU A 50 0.01 11.27 2.38
CA LEU A 50 1.04 10.59 1.59
C LEU A 50 2.30 10.26 2.40
N ILE A 51 2.71 11.16 3.30
CA ILE A 51 3.94 11.01 4.10
C ILE A 51 3.87 9.78 5.02
N PRO A 52 2.86 9.62 5.91
CA PRO A 52 2.79 8.45 6.77
C PRO A 52 2.60 7.16 5.96
N LYS A 53 1.93 7.19 4.80
CA LYS A 53 1.74 6.00 3.95
C LYS A 53 3.06 5.55 3.30
N LEU A 54 3.80 6.48 2.70
CA LEU A 54 5.15 6.21 2.17
C LEU A 54 6.12 5.78 3.28
N GLY A 55 6.06 6.44 4.44
CA GLY A 55 6.85 6.07 5.61
C GLY A 55 6.58 4.63 6.04
N ALA A 56 5.32 4.22 6.12
CA ALA A 56 4.94 2.84 6.43
C ALA A 56 5.46 1.85 5.37
N THR A 57 5.36 2.18 4.08
CA THR A 57 5.93 1.35 3.00
C THR A 57 7.44 1.16 3.17
N LEU A 58 8.18 2.23 3.45
CA LEU A 58 9.64 2.17 3.65
C LEU A 58 10.03 1.36 4.88
N VAL A 59 9.28 1.49 5.99
CA VAL A 59 9.48 0.68 7.21
C VAL A 59 9.26 -0.79 6.90
N VAL A 60 8.18 -1.14 6.19
CA VAL A 60 7.93 -2.53 5.79
C VAL A 60 9.04 -3.04 4.88
N MET A 61 9.48 -2.27 3.89
CA MET A 61 10.60 -2.64 3.02
C MET A 61 11.88 -2.89 3.83
N ALA A 62 12.20 -2.07 4.82
CA ALA A 62 13.35 -2.26 5.69
C ALA A 62 13.25 -3.55 6.51
N LEU A 63 12.07 -3.83 7.10
CA LEU A 63 11.83 -5.08 7.84
C LEU A 63 11.94 -6.32 6.94
N LEU A 64 11.38 -6.25 5.74
CA LEU A 64 11.47 -7.32 4.73
C LEU A 64 12.91 -7.50 4.23
N TRP A 65 13.68 -6.42 4.14
CA TRP A 65 15.09 -6.47 3.81
C TRP A 65 15.92 -7.17 4.89
N HIS A 66 15.55 -7.10 6.16
CA HIS A 66 16.18 -7.86 7.23
C HIS A 66 15.68 -9.32 7.32
N SER A 67 14.49 -9.63 6.79
CA SER A 67 13.95 -11.00 6.79
C SER A 67 14.81 -11.96 5.97
N LYS A 68 15.12 -13.13 6.55
CA LYS A 68 15.83 -14.22 5.84
C LYS A 68 14.87 -15.17 5.11
N ASN A 69 13.57 -15.12 5.44
CA ASN A 69 12.56 -16.02 4.89
C ASN A 69 11.79 -15.35 3.74
N VAL A 70 11.98 -15.85 2.53
CA VAL A 70 11.34 -15.34 1.30
C VAL A 70 9.83 -15.53 1.31
N TYR A 71 9.31 -16.59 1.95
CA TYR A 71 7.86 -16.82 2.05
C TYR A 71 7.16 -15.72 2.84
N ASN A 72 7.76 -15.27 3.94
CA ASN A 72 7.20 -14.17 4.73
C ASN A 72 7.15 -12.87 3.92
N ILE A 73 8.16 -12.64 3.07
CA ILE A 73 8.19 -11.47 2.18
C ILE A 73 7.07 -11.55 1.15
N ALA A 74 6.86 -12.72 0.55
CA ALA A 74 5.78 -12.94 -0.41
C ALA A 74 4.39 -12.78 0.23
N LEU A 75 4.19 -13.30 1.45
CA LEU A 75 2.93 -13.13 2.18
C LEU A 75 2.64 -11.66 2.49
N VAL A 76 3.64 -10.90 2.93
CA VAL A 76 3.47 -9.47 3.19
C VAL A 76 3.18 -8.70 1.89
N ALA A 77 3.88 -9.02 0.80
CA ALA A 77 3.60 -8.41 -0.50
C ALA A 77 2.17 -8.72 -1.00
N ALA A 78 1.70 -9.95 -0.82
CA ALA A 78 0.33 -10.35 -1.14
C ALA A 78 -0.71 -9.66 -0.25
N PHE A 79 -0.41 -9.48 1.04
CA PHE A 79 -1.29 -8.73 1.93
C PHE A 79 -1.40 -7.26 1.51
N LEU A 80 -0.29 -6.62 1.15
CA LEU A 80 -0.26 -5.22 0.73
C LEU A 80 -0.93 -4.96 -0.64
N SER A 81 -1.16 -5.98 -1.47
CA SER A 81 -1.92 -5.80 -2.71
C SER A 81 -3.43 -5.73 -2.48
N THR A 82 -3.94 -6.23 -1.34
CA THR A 82 -5.38 -6.23 -1.03
C THR A 82 -6.03 -4.84 -1.05
N PRO A 83 -5.49 -3.77 -0.42
CA PRO A 83 -6.07 -2.43 -0.53
C PRO A 83 -6.02 -1.90 -1.97
N VAL A 84 -4.94 -2.17 -2.71
CA VAL A 84 -4.80 -1.75 -4.12
C VAL A 84 -5.91 -2.38 -4.97
N ILE A 85 -6.13 -3.69 -4.83
CA ILE A 85 -7.18 -4.42 -5.57
C ILE A 85 -8.55 -3.87 -5.19
N ASN A 86 -8.81 -3.66 -3.90
CA ASN A 86 -10.07 -3.09 -3.43
C ASN A 86 -10.34 -1.70 -4.04
N ASN A 87 -9.35 -0.81 -4.02
CA ASN A 87 -9.49 0.53 -4.57
C ASN A 87 -9.68 0.49 -6.10
N LEU A 88 -8.98 -0.41 -6.81
CA LEU A 88 -9.16 -0.59 -8.26
C LEU A 88 -10.57 -1.08 -8.60
N LEU A 89 -11.15 -2.00 -7.82
CA LEU A 89 -12.51 -2.48 -8.02
C LEU A 89 -13.54 -1.35 -7.80
N LEU A 90 -13.33 -0.50 -6.80
CA LEU A 90 -14.17 0.67 -6.56
C LEU A 90 -14.09 1.68 -7.72
N ILE A 91 -12.88 1.95 -8.23
CA ILE A 91 -12.68 2.82 -9.39
C ILE A 91 -13.36 2.22 -10.64
N ALA A 92 -13.21 0.92 -10.87
CA ALA A 92 -13.79 0.24 -12.01
C ALA A 92 -15.33 0.19 -11.96
N GLY A 93 -15.93 0.12 -10.76
CA GLY A 93 -17.39 0.18 -10.58
C GLY A 93 -17.98 1.59 -10.60
N ALA A 94 -17.15 2.63 -10.53
CA ALA A 94 -17.56 4.03 -10.57
C ALA A 94 -17.47 4.67 -11.98
N ASN A 95 -16.78 4.00 -12.91
CA ASN A 95 -16.67 4.35 -14.33
C ASN A 95 -17.74 3.62 -15.16
#